data_AF-A0A2G8KFL6-F1
#
_entry.id   AF-A0A2G8KFL6-F1
#
_cell.length_a   1.000
_cell.length_b   1.000
_cell.length_c   1.000
_cell.angle_alpha   90.00
_cell.angle_beta   90.00
_cell.angle_gamma   90.00
#
_symmetry.space_group_name_H-M   'P 1'
#
loop_
_entity.id
_entity.type
_entity.pdbx_description
1 polymer ?
#
loop_
_entity_poly.entity_id
_entity_poly.type
_entity_poly.pdbx_seq_one_letter_code
_entity_poly.pdbx_strand_id
1 'polypeptide(L)'
;IREINFYSEGDLTHCHQPLTGCNIQRCWETCLNQCDFQRRKLNVDQFNRENRWKKKGIAIIPAKLGVSFSGAAELFLNQAGALVHVYKDGAVLLTHGGTEMGQGLYTKMLQVASRALGIPIGKIHTNECATDKVPNTSPTAASSGSDLNGMAVK
;
A
#
# COMPACT_ATOMS: atom_id res chain seq x y z
N ILE A 1 -15.59 -21.74 8.70
CA ILE A 1 -15.43 -20.96 9.96
C ILE A 1 -14.94 -19.54 9.70
N ARG A 2 -13.76 -19.31 9.08
CA ARG A 2 -13.29 -17.94 8.83
C ARG A 2 -14.26 -17.14 7.96
N GLU A 3 -14.61 -17.70 6.81
CA GLU A 3 -15.47 -17.07 5.80
C GLU A 3 -16.84 -16.64 6.32
N ILE A 4 -17.50 -17.45 7.15
CA ILE A 4 -18.80 -17.11 7.74
C ILE A 4 -18.73 -15.94 8.76
N ASN A 5 -17.53 -15.54 9.17
CA ASN A 5 -17.30 -14.41 10.09
C ASN A 5 -16.69 -13.19 9.37
N PHE A 6 -16.65 -13.17 8.05
CA PHE A 6 -16.15 -12.02 7.32
C PHE A 6 -17.13 -10.86 7.39
N TYR A 7 -16.58 -9.65 7.47
CA TYR A 7 -17.32 -8.44 7.20
C TYR A 7 -17.85 -8.44 5.75
N SER A 8 -18.98 -7.79 5.56
CA SER A 8 -19.58 -7.43 4.28
C SER A 8 -19.44 -5.93 4.00
N GLU A 9 -19.79 -5.52 2.79
CA GLU A 9 -19.86 -4.11 2.42
C GLU A 9 -20.83 -3.35 3.34
N GLY A 10 -20.40 -2.19 3.86
CA GLY A 10 -21.20 -1.35 4.75
C GLY A 10 -21.16 -1.75 6.22
N ASP A 11 -20.59 -2.90 6.57
CA ASP A 11 -20.46 -3.30 7.97
C ASP A 11 -19.60 -2.31 8.76
N LEU A 12 -19.93 -2.16 10.04
CA LEU A 12 -19.14 -1.37 10.97
C LEU A 12 -18.04 -2.22 11.61
N THR A 13 -16.85 -1.66 11.65
CA THR A 13 -15.78 -2.19 12.49
C THR A 13 -16.11 -2.04 13.98
N HIS A 14 -15.34 -2.69 14.86
CA HIS A 14 -15.48 -2.55 16.31
C HIS A 14 -15.30 -1.11 16.82
N CYS A 15 -14.65 -0.23 16.05
CA CYS A 15 -14.51 1.21 16.33
C CYS A 15 -15.52 2.07 15.55
N HIS A 16 -16.61 1.49 15.07
CA HIS A 16 -17.71 2.17 14.35
C HIS A 16 -17.33 2.82 13.00
N GLN A 17 -16.16 2.50 12.45
CA GLN A 17 -15.81 2.91 11.09
C GLN A 17 -16.54 2.02 10.08
N PRO A 18 -17.34 2.58 9.15
CA PRO A 18 -17.98 1.80 8.09
C PRO A 18 -16.95 1.32 7.06
N LEU A 19 -17.13 0.09 6.58
CA LEU A 19 -16.30 -0.48 5.52
C LEU A 19 -16.89 -0.16 4.15
N THR A 20 -16.17 0.67 3.39
CA THR A 20 -16.47 0.95 1.98
C THR A 20 -15.45 0.24 1.09
N GLY A 21 -15.92 -0.37 -0.01
CA GLY A 21 -15.05 -1.14 -0.92
C GLY A 21 -14.44 -2.40 -0.28
N CYS A 22 -15.21 -3.11 0.54
CA CYS A 22 -14.83 -4.34 1.23
C CYS A 22 -14.57 -5.49 0.23
N ASN A 23 -13.32 -5.66 -0.17
CA ASN A 23 -12.92 -6.65 -1.17
C ASN A 23 -12.53 -8.03 -0.59
N ILE A 24 -12.80 -8.29 0.69
CA ILE A 24 -12.24 -9.47 1.39
C ILE A 24 -12.72 -10.80 0.78
N GLN A 25 -14.00 -10.89 0.41
CA GLN A 25 -14.58 -12.08 -0.23
C GLN A 25 -13.94 -12.35 -1.59
N ARG A 26 -13.81 -11.32 -2.43
CA ARG A 26 -13.15 -11.43 -3.75
C ARG A 26 -11.71 -11.91 -3.64
N CYS A 27 -10.93 -11.33 -2.73
CA CYS A 27 -9.54 -11.75 -2.49
C CYS A 27 -9.46 -13.20 -1.99
N TRP A 28 -10.37 -13.59 -1.09
CA TRP A 28 -10.45 -14.93 -0.54
C TRP A 28 -10.74 -15.97 -1.63
N GLU A 29 -11.79 -15.77 -2.41
CA GLU A 29 -12.19 -16.65 -3.51
C GLU A 29 -11.09 -16.77 -4.57
N THR A 30 -10.49 -15.63 -4.97
CA THR A 30 -9.41 -15.61 -5.95
C THR A 30 -8.21 -16.41 -5.45
N CYS A 31 -7.81 -16.24 -4.19
CA CYS A 31 -6.69 -16.97 -3.60
C CYS A 31 -6.99 -18.47 -3.48
N LEU A 32 -8.19 -18.85 -3.02
CA LEU A 32 -8.62 -20.25 -2.93
C LEU A 32 -8.53 -20.96 -4.28
N ASN A 33 -8.98 -20.30 -5.35
CA ASN A 33 -8.98 -20.82 -6.71
C ASN A 33 -7.56 -20.88 -7.28
N GLN A 34 -6.79 -19.78 -7.25
CA GLN A 34 -5.45 -19.73 -7.84
C GLN A 34 -4.46 -20.68 -7.16
N CYS A 35 -4.64 -20.95 -5.86
CA CYS A 35 -3.75 -21.84 -5.13
C CYS A 35 -4.23 -23.29 -5.06
N ASP A 36 -5.35 -23.65 -5.71
CA ASP A 36 -6.01 -24.96 -5.66
C ASP A 36 -6.16 -25.50 -4.23
N PHE A 37 -6.66 -24.65 -3.33
CA PHE A 37 -6.61 -24.92 -1.89
C PHE A 37 -7.24 -26.26 -1.51
N GLN A 38 -8.41 -26.57 -2.07
CA GLN A 38 -9.14 -27.81 -1.75
C GLN A 38 -8.37 -29.07 -2.18
N ARG A 39 -7.82 -29.06 -3.39
CA ARG A 39 -6.99 -30.16 -3.90
C ARG A 39 -5.75 -30.35 -3.04
N ARG A 40 -5.04 -29.27 -2.71
CA ARG A 40 -3.84 -29.33 -1.86
C ARG A 40 -4.15 -29.78 -0.44
N LYS A 41 -5.31 -29.41 0.11
CA LYS A 41 -5.77 -29.88 1.40
C LYS A 41 -5.93 -31.40 1.42
N LEU A 42 -6.59 -31.98 0.41
CA LEU A 42 -6.71 -33.44 0.27
C LEU A 42 -5.35 -34.12 0.18
N ASN A 43 -4.41 -33.54 -0.58
CA ASN A 43 -3.04 -34.06 -0.70
C ASN A 43 -2.27 -34.00 0.63
N VAL A 44 -2.46 -32.94 1.42
CA VAL A 44 -1.88 -32.82 2.77
C VAL A 44 -2.43 -33.92 3.68
N ASP A 45 -3.75 -34.14 3.67
CA ASP A 45 -4.38 -35.19 4.48
C ASP A 45 -3.89 -36.58 4.08
N GLN A 46 -3.76 -36.85 2.78
CA GLN A 46 -3.19 -38.11 2.29
C GLN A 46 -1.74 -38.29 2.71
N PHE A 47 -0.89 -37.29 2.49
CA PHE A 47 0.52 -37.33 2.90
C PHE A 47 0.64 -37.63 4.40
N ASN A 48 -0.21 -37.00 5.22
CA ASN A 48 -0.21 -37.19 6.66
C ASN A 48 -0.69 -38.58 7.09
N ARG A 49 -1.54 -39.26 6.31
CA ARG A 49 -1.92 -40.67 6.56
C ARG A 49 -0.77 -41.63 6.25
N GLU A 50 -0.04 -41.38 5.18
CA GLU A 50 1.04 -42.26 4.69
C GLU A 50 2.37 -42.06 5.43
N ASN A 51 2.57 -40.92 6.08
CA ASN A 51 3.85 -40.58 6.72
C ASN A 51 3.70 -40.47 8.24
N ARG A 52 4.31 -41.40 8.99
CA ARG A 52 4.30 -41.41 10.47
C ARG A 52 5.11 -40.26 11.07
N TRP A 53 6.31 -40.00 10.52
CA TRP A 53 7.32 -39.13 11.13
C TRP A 53 7.49 -37.77 10.45
N LYS A 54 6.76 -37.51 9.35
CA LYS A 54 6.73 -36.21 8.67
C LYS A 54 5.29 -35.83 8.41
N LYS A 55 4.94 -34.58 8.69
CA LYS A 55 3.60 -34.04 8.44
C LYS A 55 3.68 -32.76 7.62
N LYS A 56 2.61 -32.47 6.89
CA LYS A 56 2.37 -31.22 6.18
C LYS A 56 1.17 -30.50 6.82
N GLY A 57 1.20 -29.18 6.74
CA GLY A 57 0.08 -28.32 7.12
C GLY A 57 -0.23 -27.35 5.99
N ILE A 58 -1.49 -26.95 5.89
CA ILE A 58 -1.94 -25.92 4.96
C ILE A 58 -2.96 -25.03 5.67
N ALA A 59 -2.83 -23.72 5.48
CA ALA A 59 -3.73 -22.72 6.04
C ALA A 59 -3.89 -21.57 5.05
N ILE A 60 -5.02 -20.90 5.14
CA ILE A 60 -5.33 -19.66 4.42
C ILE A 60 -5.91 -18.67 5.42
N ILE A 61 -5.34 -17.47 5.45
CA ILE A 61 -5.61 -16.43 6.45
C ILE A 61 -5.94 -15.13 5.72
N PRO A 62 -7.12 -14.54 5.96
CA PRO A 62 -7.47 -13.22 5.42
C PRO A 62 -6.74 -12.11 6.19
N ALA A 63 -6.57 -10.94 5.57
CA ALA A 63 -6.03 -9.75 6.24
C ALA A 63 -6.80 -8.50 5.82
N LYS A 64 -7.02 -7.59 6.78
CA LYS A 64 -7.53 -6.23 6.56
C LYS A 64 -6.65 -5.28 7.37
N LEU A 65 -6.05 -4.29 6.71
CA LEU A 65 -5.14 -3.32 7.33
C LEU A 65 -5.70 -1.91 7.11
N GLY A 66 -5.84 -1.14 8.19
CA GLY A 66 -6.14 0.30 8.08
C GLY A 66 -4.87 1.06 7.67
N VAL A 67 -5.01 2.03 6.77
CA VAL A 67 -3.89 2.80 6.21
C VAL A 67 -4.09 4.28 6.50
N SER A 68 -3.36 4.78 7.49
CA SER A 68 -3.19 6.18 7.85
C SER A 68 -2.28 6.25 9.08
N PHE A 69 -1.76 7.44 9.41
CA PHE A 69 -1.32 7.69 10.77
C PHE A 69 -2.57 7.78 11.66
N SER A 70 -2.62 6.96 12.71
CA SER A 70 -3.82 6.72 13.51
C SER A 70 -3.62 7.12 14.96
N GLY A 71 -4.65 7.66 15.59
CA GLY A 71 -4.60 8.12 16.98
C GLY A 71 -4.78 9.63 17.08
N ALA A 72 -5.43 10.09 18.15
CA ALA A 72 -5.78 11.50 18.32
C ALA A 72 -4.56 12.43 18.24
N ALA A 73 -3.41 11.97 18.72
CA ALA A 73 -2.15 12.72 18.74
C ALA A 73 -1.31 12.55 17.45
N GLU A 74 -1.72 11.73 16.48
CA GLU A 74 -0.94 11.44 15.27
C GLU A 74 -1.69 11.81 13.98
N LEU A 75 -2.96 12.21 14.08
CA LEU A 75 -3.78 12.62 12.94
C LEU A 75 -3.09 13.69 12.08
N PHE A 76 -2.36 14.62 12.71
CA PHE A 76 -1.62 15.67 12.01
C PHE A 76 -0.49 15.12 11.12
N LEU A 77 -0.03 13.89 11.31
CA LEU A 77 1.00 13.27 10.47
C LEU A 77 0.47 12.82 9.10
N ASN A 78 -0.85 12.87 8.88
CA ASN A 78 -1.45 12.66 7.56
C ASN A 78 -1.32 13.92 6.69
N GLN A 79 -0.10 14.43 6.56
CA GLN A 79 0.25 15.61 5.75
C GLN A 79 1.51 15.33 4.92
N ALA A 80 1.61 16.01 3.78
CA ALA A 80 2.81 16.00 2.95
C ALA A 80 2.95 17.34 2.21
N GLY A 81 4.18 17.63 1.79
CA GLY A 81 4.52 18.77 0.97
C GLY A 81 5.42 18.36 -0.19
N ALA A 82 5.39 19.17 -1.26
CA ALA A 82 6.27 19.04 -2.41
C ALA A 82 6.70 20.43 -2.90
N LEU A 83 7.87 20.48 -3.52
CA LEU A 83 8.45 21.65 -4.17
C LEU A 83 8.77 21.30 -5.61
N VAL A 84 8.30 22.12 -6.56
CA VAL A 84 8.50 21.89 -7.99
C VAL A 84 9.13 23.13 -8.63
N HIS A 85 10.23 22.94 -9.34
CA HIS A 85 10.88 23.96 -10.15
C HIS A 85 10.80 23.59 -11.63
N VAL A 86 10.36 24.53 -12.46
CA VAL A 86 10.41 24.41 -13.92
C VAL A 86 11.48 25.36 -14.44
N TYR A 87 12.52 24.80 -15.06
CA TYR A 87 13.63 25.58 -15.61
C TYR A 87 13.29 26.10 -17.01
N LYS A 88 14.08 27.06 -17.49
CA LYS A 88 13.86 27.73 -18.79
C LYS A 88 13.97 26.78 -19.99
N ASP A 89 14.70 25.68 -19.85
CA ASP A 89 14.82 24.60 -20.84
C ASP A 89 13.66 23.60 -20.79
N GLY A 90 12.72 23.78 -19.86
CA GLY A 90 11.57 22.91 -19.64
C GLY A 90 11.89 21.65 -18.82
N ALA A 91 13.08 21.53 -18.25
CA ALA A 91 13.36 20.50 -17.26
C ALA A 91 12.62 20.82 -15.95
N VAL A 92 12.19 19.77 -15.25
CA VAL A 92 11.46 19.89 -13.99
C VAL A 92 12.27 19.22 -12.88
N LEU A 93 12.57 19.96 -11.82
CA LEU A 93 13.10 19.39 -10.58
C LEU A 93 11.97 19.27 -9.56
N LEU A 94 11.77 18.06 -9.08
CA LEU A 94 10.79 17.69 -8.08
C LEU A 94 11.49 17.35 -6.76
N THR A 95 10.96 17.85 -5.65
CA THR A 95 11.32 17.42 -4.29
C THR A 95 10.05 17.22 -3.49
N HIS A 96 10.00 16.19 -2.66
CA HIS A 96 8.88 15.92 -1.77
C HIS A 96 9.41 15.38 -0.43
N GLY A 97 8.57 15.40 0.60
CA GLY A 97 8.97 15.03 1.97
C GLY A 97 9.17 13.54 2.24
N GLY A 98 9.15 12.70 1.21
CA GLY A 98 9.24 11.25 1.33
C GLY A 98 10.66 10.76 1.09
N THR A 99 11.05 9.68 1.74
CA THR A 99 12.37 9.06 1.61
C THR A 99 12.28 7.77 0.81
N GLU A 100 13.15 7.62 -0.19
CA GLU A 100 13.34 6.35 -0.90
C GLU A 100 14.10 5.36 -0.01
N MET A 101 13.56 4.15 0.15
CA MET A 101 14.14 3.06 0.93
C MET A 101 13.93 1.70 0.25
N GLY A 102 13.71 1.68 -1.07
CA GLY A 102 13.55 0.49 -1.90
C GLY A 102 12.11 0.20 -2.33
N GLN A 103 11.14 0.97 -1.83
CA GLN A 103 9.71 0.86 -2.16
C GLN A 103 9.33 1.54 -3.49
N GLY A 104 10.26 2.24 -4.13
CA GLY A 104 10.06 2.91 -5.41
C GLY A 104 9.18 4.16 -5.29
N LEU A 105 9.26 4.87 -4.16
CA LEU A 105 8.51 6.09 -3.93
C LEU A 105 8.87 7.16 -4.96
N TYR A 106 10.16 7.36 -5.23
CA TYR A 106 10.62 8.39 -6.17
C TYR A 106 10.15 8.11 -7.60
N THR A 107 10.22 6.85 -8.03
CA THR A 107 9.68 6.40 -9.31
C THR A 107 8.19 6.72 -9.43
N LYS A 108 7.41 6.46 -8.39
CA LYS A 108 5.97 6.78 -8.37
C LYS A 108 5.71 8.28 -8.45
N MET A 109 6.50 9.11 -7.75
CA MET A 109 6.32 10.57 -7.79
C MET A 109 6.64 11.16 -9.15
N LEU A 110 7.67 10.64 -9.84
CA LEU A 110 7.95 11.01 -11.23
C LEU A 110 6.79 10.65 -12.18
N GLN A 111 6.16 9.49 -11.99
CA GLN A 111 4.98 9.08 -12.76
C GLN A 111 3.77 9.99 -12.50
N VAL A 112 3.53 10.36 -11.24
CA VAL A 112 2.47 11.30 -10.86
C VAL A 112 2.71 12.67 -11.51
N ALA A 113 3.91 13.25 -11.35
CA ALA A 113 4.27 14.53 -11.93
C ALA A 113 4.18 14.52 -13.47
N SER A 114 4.66 13.46 -14.11
CA SER A 114 4.57 13.30 -15.57
C SER A 114 3.13 13.33 -16.07
N ARG A 115 2.23 12.60 -15.39
CA ARG A 115 0.81 12.59 -15.73
C ARG A 115 0.13 13.93 -15.43
N ALA A 116 0.46 14.57 -14.32
CA ALA A 116 -0.13 15.85 -13.92
C ALA A 116 0.28 17.00 -14.88
N LEU A 117 1.55 17.04 -15.29
CA LEU A 117 2.09 18.05 -16.19
C LEU A 117 1.89 17.72 -17.69
N GLY A 118 1.53 16.49 -18.03
CA GLY A 118 1.38 16.04 -19.41
C GLY A 118 2.71 15.98 -20.19
N ILE A 119 3.84 15.76 -19.51
CA ILE A 119 5.18 15.72 -20.11
C ILE A 119 5.85 14.36 -19.89
N PRO A 120 6.82 13.96 -20.72
CA PRO A 120 7.57 12.71 -20.53
C PRO A 120 8.32 12.70 -19.19
N ILE A 121 8.37 11.53 -18.53
CA ILE A 121 9.14 11.33 -17.28
C ILE A 121 10.61 11.75 -17.44
N GLY A 122 11.21 11.58 -18.61
CA GLY A 122 12.61 11.98 -18.86
C GLY A 122 12.89 13.48 -18.74
N LYS A 123 11.86 14.33 -18.67
CA LYS A 123 12.00 15.77 -18.38
C LYS A 123 11.93 16.10 -16.89
N ILE A 124 11.59 15.13 -16.04
CA ILE A 124 11.39 15.32 -14.61
C ILE A 124 12.50 14.58 -13.87
N HIS A 125 13.20 15.29 -13.00
CA HIS A 125 14.21 14.75 -12.12
C HIS A 125 13.77 14.95 -10.68
N THR A 126 14.10 13.99 -9.81
CA THR A 126 13.90 14.11 -8.37
C THR A 126 15.24 13.98 -7.67
N ASN A 127 15.48 14.85 -6.69
CA ASN A 127 16.67 14.78 -5.84
C ASN A 127 16.31 14.18 -4.46
N GLU A 128 17.30 14.08 -3.58
CA GLU A 128 17.13 13.63 -2.20
C GLU A 128 16.08 14.42 -1.41
N CYS A 129 15.52 13.77 -0.39
CA CYS A 129 14.65 14.42 0.59
C CYS A 129 15.50 15.29 1.53
N ALA A 130 15.28 16.60 1.49
CA ALA A 130 16.03 17.56 2.30
C ALA A 130 15.10 18.57 3.00
N THR A 131 15.38 18.84 4.28
CA THR A 131 14.54 19.67 5.16
C THR A 131 14.56 21.16 4.81
N ASP A 132 15.57 21.61 4.05
CA ASP A 132 15.64 22.97 3.51
C ASP A 132 14.74 23.18 2.28
N LYS A 133 14.30 22.09 1.62
CA LYS A 133 13.39 22.14 0.46
C LYS A 133 11.95 21.94 0.88
N VAL A 134 11.70 20.92 1.69
CA VAL A 134 10.36 20.60 2.20
C VAL A 134 10.47 20.45 3.72
N PRO A 135 10.06 21.46 4.51
CA PRO A 135 10.12 21.40 5.97
C PRO A 135 8.92 20.64 6.56
N ASN A 136 9.02 20.28 7.84
CA ASN A 136 7.92 19.72 8.66
C ASN A 136 7.27 18.45 8.07
N THR A 137 8.06 17.63 7.39
CA THR A 137 7.58 16.41 6.74
C THR A 137 7.28 15.33 7.77
N SER A 138 6.17 14.61 7.57
CA SER A 138 5.88 13.41 8.35
C SER A 138 6.83 12.27 7.95
N PRO A 139 7.11 11.31 8.84
CA PRO A 139 8.03 10.22 8.53
C PRO A 139 7.48 9.38 7.36
N THR A 140 8.38 8.80 6.56
CA THR A 140 7.98 7.84 5.52
C THR A 140 7.60 6.51 6.18
N ALA A 141 6.35 6.42 6.64
CA ALA A 141 5.80 5.31 7.41
C ALA A 141 4.30 5.10 7.09
N ALA A 142 3.62 4.28 7.89
CA ALA A 142 2.17 4.01 7.84
C ALA A 142 1.61 3.51 6.50
N SER A 143 2.48 3.08 5.57
CA SER A 143 2.12 2.72 4.18
C SER A 143 1.41 3.84 3.40
N SER A 144 1.48 5.09 3.87
CA SER A 144 0.78 6.25 3.30
C SER A 144 1.69 7.13 2.44
N GLY A 145 2.99 6.82 2.36
CA GLY A 145 3.99 7.66 1.72
C GLY A 145 3.68 7.99 0.26
N SER A 146 3.27 7.01 -0.56
CA SER A 146 2.88 7.26 -1.96
C SER A 146 1.59 8.06 -2.08
N ASP A 147 0.61 7.81 -1.21
CA ASP A 147 -0.68 8.51 -1.24
C ASP A 147 -0.50 9.98 -0.88
N LEU A 148 0.13 10.27 0.27
CA LEU A 148 0.32 11.62 0.77
C LEU A 148 1.24 12.45 -0.15
N ASN A 149 2.44 11.93 -0.46
CA ASN A 149 3.36 12.66 -1.33
C ASN A 149 2.82 12.76 -2.76
N GLY A 150 2.12 11.73 -3.26
CA GLY A 150 1.51 11.77 -4.58
C GLY A 150 0.46 12.87 -4.69
N MET A 151 -0.36 13.06 -3.66
CA MET A 151 -1.33 14.15 -3.62
C MET A 151 -0.69 15.53 -3.45
N ALA A 152 0.46 15.64 -2.78
CA ALA A 152 1.21 16.89 -2.72
C ALA A 152 1.89 17.26 -4.06
N VAL A 153 2.25 16.25 -4.86
CA VAL A 153 2.89 16.42 -6.18
C VAL A 153 1.89 16.70 -7.31
N LYS A 154 0.66 16.16 -7.20
CA LYS A 154 -0.40 16.25 -8.22
C LYS A 154 -1.05 17.64 -8.25
#